data_AF-A0A7S2PCX9-F1
#
_entry.id   AF-A0A7S2PCX9-F1
#
_cell.length_a   1.000
_cell.length_b   1.000
_cell.length_c   1.000
_cell.angle_alpha   90.00
_cell.angle_beta   90.00
_cell.angle_gamma   90.00
#
_symmetry.space_group_name_H-M   'P 1'
#
loop_
_entity.id
_entity.type
_entity.pdbx_description
1 polymer ?
#
loop_
_entity_poly.entity_id
_entity_poly.type
_entity_poly.pdbx_seq_one_letter_code
_entity_poly.pdbx_strand_id
1 'polypeptide(L)'
;DTQGSGPMPIVPHQCQVPEAPVPQAPAEVAPSRRASGCDAAVQELRRQADAVVNEHVARRRAAREHEQKLLQDAPHSHPLLLAQLTAAVRECGGPDLERIVALAGRAEAAAYRFQARDAMQCMAVAAEGVRLIESARRTKGRQLPDLRSVDIRAMEALRAVANRIAAALAAAALDGHVELVAEVLVAMAGASTGRQEYIDACCGRLLELLAGGTRITASIAARLAGAIGRLQTTGGFEGCLPSAGAGGANQRFLAVFKVRFFNLIPDFLEDDFGALHTGFFAEYMGEAELRRLLYRAAELRVGLLPGSQQHLSIMQGIEDLARTQYPDLIARTPELAQRYCAELAAAAPDAE
;
A
#
# COMPACT_ATOMS: atom_id res chain seq x y z
N ASP A 1 -72.08 36.81 5.10
CA ASP A 1 -71.74 37.17 3.71
C ASP A 1 -70.24 37.29 3.52
N THR A 2 -69.63 36.15 3.26
CA THR A 2 -68.20 35.95 3.02
C THR A 2 -67.92 36.15 1.53
N GLN A 3 -67.22 37.23 1.17
CA GLN A 3 -66.74 37.44 -0.19
C GLN A 3 -65.41 36.70 -0.40
N GLY A 4 -65.45 35.73 -1.31
CA GLY A 4 -64.32 34.90 -1.70
C GLY A 4 -63.34 35.63 -2.61
N SER A 5 -62.06 35.58 -2.25
CA SER A 5 -60.93 35.99 -3.09
C SER A 5 -60.52 34.80 -3.96
N GLY A 6 -60.64 34.97 -5.29
CA GLY A 6 -60.20 33.98 -6.28
C GLY A 6 -58.71 34.13 -6.60
N PRO A 7 -58.01 33.04 -6.99
CA PRO A 7 -56.59 33.08 -7.33
C PRO A 7 -56.36 33.70 -8.72
N MET A 8 -55.34 34.57 -8.80
CA MET A 8 -54.88 35.16 -10.06
C MET A 8 -54.13 34.13 -10.93
N PRO A 9 -54.25 34.21 -12.27
CA PRO A 9 -53.53 33.33 -13.18
C PRO A 9 -52.05 33.71 -13.23
N ILE A 10 -51.19 32.70 -13.10
CA ILE A 10 -49.74 32.81 -13.30
C ILE A 10 -49.48 32.90 -14.81
N VAL A 11 -49.01 34.06 -15.27
CA VAL A 11 -48.53 34.27 -16.64
C VAL A 11 -47.05 33.84 -16.69
N PRO A 12 -46.66 32.90 -17.57
CA PRO A 12 -45.25 32.53 -17.70
C PRO A 12 -44.51 33.63 -18.47
N HIS A 13 -43.64 34.35 -17.77
CA HIS A 13 -42.65 35.22 -18.40
C HIS A 13 -41.65 34.35 -19.18
N GLN A 14 -41.74 34.38 -20.50
CA GLN A 14 -40.67 33.89 -21.39
C GLN A 14 -39.47 34.82 -21.25
N CYS A 15 -38.45 34.36 -20.52
CA CYS A 15 -37.11 34.97 -20.55
C CYS A 15 -36.46 34.58 -21.88
N GLN A 16 -36.45 35.52 -22.83
CA GLN A 16 -35.60 35.43 -24.02
C GLN A 16 -34.15 35.62 -23.58
N VAL A 17 -33.40 34.52 -23.49
CA VAL A 17 -31.95 34.55 -23.33
C VAL A 17 -31.36 34.93 -24.70
N PRO A 18 -30.51 35.96 -24.80
CA PRO A 18 -29.84 36.30 -26.05
C PRO A 18 -28.95 35.12 -26.48
N GLU A 19 -29.16 34.64 -27.71
CA GLU A 19 -28.29 33.63 -28.33
C GLU A 19 -26.85 34.11 -28.32
N ALA A 20 -26.00 33.41 -27.55
CA ALA A 20 -24.57 33.63 -27.58
C ALA A 20 -24.04 33.24 -28.96
N PRO A 21 -23.09 34.01 -29.53
CA PRO A 21 -22.52 33.71 -30.84
C PRO A 21 -21.85 32.34 -30.80
N VAL A 22 -22.25 31.48 -31.74
CA VAL A 22 -21.67 30.16 -31.97
C VAL A 22 -20.15 30.34 -32.19
N PRO A 23 -19.28 29.77 -31.34
CA PRO A 23 -17.84 29.85 -31.55
C PRO A 23 -17.51 29.12 -32.85
N GLN A 24 -16.92 29.84 -33.79
CA GLN A 24 -16.40 29.28 -35.03
C GLN A 24 -15.41 28.16 -34.67
N ALA A 25 -15.58 27.01 -35.32
CA ALA A 25 -14.73 25.85 -35.14
C ALA A 25 -13.26 26.26 -35.30
N PRO A 26 -12.37 25.93 -34.35
CA PRO A 26 -10.95 26.22 -34.50
C PRO A 26 -10.42 25.52 -35.75
N ALA A 27 -9.72 26.29 -36.58
CA ALA A 27 -9.04 25.80 -37.77
C ALA A 27 -8.23 24.54 -37.44
N GLU A 28 -8.32 23.53 -38.31
CA GLU A 28 -7.55 22.29 -38.23
C GLU A 28 -6.07 22.59 -37.96
N VAL A 29 -5.65 22.36 -36.72
CA VAL A 29 -4.25 22.43 -36.33
C VAL A 29 -3.58 21.19 -36.92
N ALA A 30 -2.73 21.39 -37.92
CA ALA A 30 -1.95 20.33 -38.53
C ALA A 30 -1.22 19.49 -37.46
N PRO A 31 -1.18 18.15 -37.62
CA PRO A 31 -0.65 17.25 -36.61
C PRO A 31 0.81 17.59 -36.27
N SER A 32 1.00 18.08 -35.05
CA SER A 32 2.31 18.39 -34.48
C SER A 32 3.16 17.11 -34.43
N ARG A 33 4.28 17.10 -35.16
CA ARG A 33 5.27 16.01 -35.24
C ARG A 33 6.04 15.74 -33.93
N ARG A 34 5.48 16.09 -32.76
CA ARG A 34 6.11 15.86 -31.44
C ARG A 34 5.74 14.51 -30.80
N ALA A 35 4.93 13.68 -31.46
CA ALA A 35 4.57 12.35 -30.96
C ALA A 35 5.70 11.31 -31.04
N SER A 36 6.71 11.48 -31.91
CA SER A 36 7.70 10.40 -32.15
C SER A 36 8.76 10.24 -31.05
N GLY A 37 8.98 11.25 -30.21
CA GLY A 37 9.96 11.18 -29.11
C GLY A 37 9.44 10.46 -27.86
N CYS A 38 8.12 10.56 -27.59
CA CYS A 38 7.51 9.93 -26.42
C CYS A 38 7.44 8.40 -26.61
N ASP A 39 7.14 7.95 -27.82
CA ASP A 39 7.09 6.52 -28.15
C ASP A 39 8.46 5.86 -28.03
N ALA A 40 9.54 6.55 -28.45
CA ALA A 40 10.90 6.04 -28.32
C ALA A 40 11.33 5.86 -26.84
N ALA A 41 11.01 6.82 -25.98
CA ALA A 41 11.32 6.73 -24.55
C ALA A 41 10.50 5.62 -23.85
N VAL A 42 9.24 5.44 -24.22
CA VAL A 42 8.39 4.36 -23.70
C VAL A 42 8.87 2.99 -24.18
N GLN A 43 9.31 2.88 -25.43
CA GLN A 43 9.90 1.65 -25.96
C GLN A 43 11.22 1.29 -25.26
N GLU A 44 12.08 2.27 -24.97
CA GLU A 44 13.33 2.03 -24.25
C GLU A 44 13.09 1.60 -22.80
N LEU A 45 12.15 2.23 -22.09
CA LEU A 45 11.76 1.80 -20.74
C LEU A 45 11.18 0.39 -20.73
N ARG A 46 10.34 0.03 -21.71
CA ARG A 46 9.86 -1.35 -21.87
C ARG A 46 11.01 -2.31 -22.09
N ARG A 47 11.96 -1.97 -22.97
CA ARG A 47 13.13 -2.80 -23.25
C ARG A 47 14.01 -3.01 -22.01
N GLN A 48 14.18 -1.98 -21.18
CA GLN A 48 14.92 -2.06 -19.91
C GLN A 48 14.18 -2.92 -18.89
N ALA A 49 12.86 -2.73 -18.74
CA ALA A 49 12.03 -3.58 -17.88
C ALA A 49 12.07 -5.04 -18.35
N ASP A 50 11.91 -5.29 -19.64
CA ASP A 50 11.99 -6.61 -20.25
C ASP A 50 13.38 -7.23 -20.06
N ALA A 51 14.46 -6.45 -20.12
CA ALA A 51 15.81 -6.94 -19.87
C ALA A 51 16.00 -7.37 -18.41
N VAL A 52 15.54 -6.57 -17.45
CA VAL A 52 15.57 -6.92 -16.01
C VAL A 52 14.70 -8.15 -15.75
N VAL A 53 13.50 -8.21 -16.34
CA VAL A 53 12.60 -9.36 -16.24
C VAL A 53 13.24 -10.59 -16.86
N ASN A 54 13.84 -10.49 -18.05
CA ASN A 54 14.50 -11.61 -18.71
C ASN A 54 15.73 -12.10 -17.95
N GLU A 55 16.53 -11.20 -17.39
CA GLU A 55 17.64 -11.57 -16.50
C GLU A 55 17.10 -12.27 -15.25
N HIS A 56 16.02 -11.76 -14.66
CA HIS A 56 15.37 -12.38 -13.52
C HIS A 56 14.80 -13.76 -13.86
N VAL A 57 14.15 -13.92 -15.02
CA VAL A 57 13.62 -15.18 -15.55
C VAL A 57 14.75 -16.16 -15.85
N ALA A 58 15.87 -15.71 -16.42
CA ALA A 58 17.05 -16.53 -16.67
C ALA A 58 17.69 -17.02 -15.35
N ARG A 59 17.82 -16.13 -14.36
CA ARG A 59 18.23 -16.51 -12.99
C ARG A 59 17.23 -17.48 -12.37
N ARG A 60 15.93 -17.30 -12.61
CA ARG A 60 14.87 -18.22 -12.17
C ARG A 60 14.95 -19.57 -12.86
N ARG A 61 15.32 -19.63 -14.13
CA ARG A 61 15.48 -20.87 -14.90
C ARG A 61 16.72 -21.64 -14.46
N ALA A 62 17.86 -20.95 -14.29
CA ALA A 62 19.07 -21.53 -13.73
C ALA A 62 18.86 -21.99 -12.27
N ALA A 63 18.13 -21.21 -11.48
CA ALA A 63 17.70 -21.61 -10.15
C ALA A 63 16.81 -22.85 -10.22
N ARG A 64 15.80 -22.89 -11.11
CA ARG A 64 14.91 -24.05 -11.32
C ARG A 64 15.65 -25.32 -11.75
N GLU A 65 16.67 -25.21 -12.60
CA GLU A 65 17.48 -26.38 -13.02
C GLU A 65 18.37 -26.90 -11.89
N HIS A 66 18.94 -25.99 -11.08
CA HIS A 66 19.65 -26.36 -9.84
C HIS A 66 18.67 -26.91 -8.77
N GLU A 67 17.47 -26.36 -8.72
CA GLU A 67 16.36 -26.69 -7.81
C GLU A 67 15.72 -28.03 -8.16
N GLN A 68 15.56 -28.39 -9.44
CA GLN A 68 15.07 -29.70 -9.88
C GLN A 68 16.04 -30.82 -9.48
N LYS A 69 17.35 -30.52 -9.42
CA LYS A 69 18.36 -31.42 -8.85
C LYS A 69 18.29 -31.54 -7.33
N LEU A 70 17.85 -30.50 -6.62
CA LEU A 70 17.69 -30.50 -5.15
C LEU A 70 16.29 -30.99 -4.68
N LEU A 71 15.27 -30.90 -5.53
CA LEU A 71 13.88 -31.29 -5.28
C LEU A 71 13.69 -32.80 -5.23
N GLN A 72 14.61 -33.58 -5.80
CA GLN A 72 14.61 -35.04 -5.65
C GLN A 72 14.84 -35.47 -4.19
N ASP A 73 15.32 -34.59 -3.31
CA ASP A 73 15.74 -34.97 -1.96
C ASP A 73 14.86 -34.48 -0.78
N ALA A 74 13.92 -33.53 -0.93
CA ALA A 74 13.02 -33.16 0.20
C ALA A 74 11.78 -32.29 -0.17
N PRO A 75 10.59 -32.90 -0.38
CA PRO A 75 9.34 -32.16 -0.64
C PRO A 75 8.58 -31.68 0.62
N HIS A 76 9.02 -31.98 1.85
CA HIS A 76 8.27 -31.68 3.08
C HIS A 76 8.94 -30.66 4.04
N SER A 77 9.95 -29.93 3.60
CA SER A 77 10.81 -29.15 4.50
C SER A 77 10.36 -27.71 4.78
N HIS A 78 9.48 -27.11 3.97
CA HIS A 78 9.14 -25.69 4.07
C HIS A 78 8.27 -25.32 5.28
N PRO A 79 7.14 -26.01 5.57
CA PRO A 79 6.34 -25.70 6.76
C PRO A 79 7.10 -25.95 8.06
N LEU A 80 7.93 -27.00 8.09
CA LEU A 80 8.79 -27.30 9.23
C LEU A 80 9.85 -26.20 9.43
N LEU A 81 10.49 -25.73 8.36
CA LEU A 81 11.47 -24.65 8.43
C LEU A 81 10.83 -23.36 8.95
N LEU A 82 9.64 -23.01 8.45
CA LEU A 82 8.89 -21.84 8.92
C LEU A 82 8.48 -21.98 10.39
N ALA A 83 7.99 -23.14 10.81
CA ALA A 83 7.66 -23.40 12.20
C ALA A 83 8.90 -23.30 13.12
N GLN A 84 10.04 -23.86 12.68
CA GLN A 84 11.32 -23.76 13.40
C GLN A 84 11.80 -22.31 13.54
N LEU A 85 11.74 -21.53 12.45
CA LEU A 85 12.11 -20.12 12.47
C LEU A 85 11.17 -19.31 13.36
N THR A 86 9.86 -19.56 13.29
CA THR A 86 8.85 -18.90 14.12
C THR A 86 9.09 -19.18 15.61
N ALA A 87 9.35 -20.44 15.97
CA ALA A 87 9.67 -20.82 17.34
C ALA A 87 10.93 -20.11 17.84
N ALA A 88 12.01 -20.15 17.04
CA ALA A 88 13.28 -19.49 17.38
C ALA A 88 13.12 -17.96 17.54
N VAL A 89 12.32 -17.31 16.69
CA VAL A 89 12.01 -15.88 16.78
C VAL A 89 11.19 -15.54 18.03
N ARG A 90 10.22 -16.38 18.42
CA ARG A 90 9.43 -16.15 19.65
C ARG A 90 10.25 -16.35 20.92
N GLU A 91 11.28 -17.18 20.86
CA GLU A 91 12.26 -17.40 21.93
C GLU A 91 13.34 -16.29 21.97
N CYS A 92 13.26 -15.27 21.09
CA CYS A 92 14.20 -14.14 21.05
C CYS A 92 14.31 -13.46 22.43
N GLY A 93 15.54 -13.43 22.96
CA GLY A 93 15.86 -12.98 24.31
C GLY A 93 16.83 -13.93 25.03
N GLY A 94 16.87 -15.20 24.58
CA GLY A 94 17.77 -16.26 25.05
C GLY A 94 19.05 -16.46 24.20
N PRO A 95 19.84 -17.53 24.48
CA PRO A 95 21.19 -17.75 23.96
C PRO A 95 21.30 -18.24 22.49
N ASP A 96 20.20 -18.37 21.74
CA ASP A 96 20.19 -19.14 20.48
C ASP A 96 20.08 -18.30 19.19
N LEU A 97 20.77 -17.16 19.15
CA LEU A 97 20.80 -16.30 17.96
C LEU A 97 21.52 -16.94 16.76
N GLU A 98 22.50 -17.82 17.01
CA GLU A 98 23.17 -18.57 15.94
C GLU A 98 22.22 -19.54 15.23
N ARG A 99 21.25 -20.14 15.95
CA ARG A 99 20.18 -20.92 15.31
C ARG A 99 19.29 -20.04 14.45
N ILE A 100 18.98 -18.81 14.86
CA ILE A 100 18.24 -17.87 14.01
C ILE A 100 19.01 -17.60 12.72
N VAL A 101 20.32 -17.35 12.79
CA VAL A 101 21.18 -17.16 11.60
C VAL A 101 21.13 -18.38 10.68
N ALA A 102 21.27 -19.59 11.24
CA ALA A 102 21.24 -20.82 10.46
C ALA A 102 19.87 -21.08 9.81
N LEU A 103 18.77 -20.89 10.53
CA LEU A 103 17.41 -21.05 10.02
C LEU A 103 17.08 -19.98 8.96
N ALA A 104 17.53 -18.74 9.17
CA ALA A 104 17.42 -17.66 8.20
C ALA A 104 18.16 -18.02 6.91
N GLY A 105 19.41 -18.48 6.97
CA GLY A 105 20.15 -18.92 5.78
C GLY A 105 19.44 -20.02 4.98
N ARG A 106 18.82 -20.99 5.67
CA ARG A 106 17.99 -22.03 5.03
C ARG A 106 16.73 -21.44 4.39
N ALA A 107 16.07 -20.49 5.05
CA ALA A 107 14.88 -19.82 4.53
C ALA A 107 15.21 -18.96 3.30
N GLU A 108 16.34 -18.27 3.30
CA GLU A 108 16.81 -17.49 2.15
C GLU A 108 17.04 -18.39 0.93
N ALA A 109 17.75 -19.53 1.13
CA ALA A 109 17.99 -20.50 0.06
C ALA A 109 16.68 -21.12 -0.49
N ALA A 110 15.65 -21.19 0.35
CA ALA A 110 14.33 -21.71 -0.02
C ALA A 110 13.35 -20.64 -0.54
N ALA A 111 13.73 -19.36 -0.61
CA ALA A 111 12.80 -18.25 -0.83
C ALA A 111 11.92 -18.40 -2.08
N TYR A 112 12.50 -18.83 -3.21
CA TYR A 112 11.76 -19.02 -4.48
C TYR A 112 10.90 -20.28 -4.52
N ARG A 113 11.02 -21.16 -3.51
CA ARG A 113 10.30 -22.43 -3.40
C ARG A 113 9.06 -22.32 -2.51
N PHE A 114 8.96 -21.27 -1.70
CA PHE A 114 7.79 -21.06 -0.88
C PHE A 114 6.56 -20.80 -1.75
N GLN A 115 5.43 -21.36 -1.32
CA GLN A 115 4.13 -20.88 -1.79
C GLN A 115 3.94 -19.44 -1.33
N ALA A 116 3.17 -18.63 -2.07
CA ALA A 116 2.99 -17.21 -1.75
C ALA A 116 2.56 -16.99 -0.29
N ARG A 117 1.65 -17.81 0.22
CA ARG A 117 1.21 -17.78 1.62
C ARG A 117 2.37 -18.01 2.61
N ASP A 118 3.15 -19.07 2.41
CA ASP A 118 4.27 -19.42 3.28
C ASP A 118 5.39 -18.37 3.19
N ALA A 119 5.62 -17.82 2.00
CA ALA A 119 6.56 -16.73 1.76
C ALA A 119 6.15 -15.49 2.56
N MET A 120 4.89 -15.05 2.44
CA MET A 120 4.39 -13.89 3.21
C MET A 120 4.51 -14.12 4.72
N GLN A 121 4.17 -15.31 5.21
CA GLN A 121 4.32 -15.65 6.62
C GLN A 121 5.79 -15.66 7.05
N CYS A 122 6.69 -16.23 6.26
CA CYS A 122 8.12 -16.24 6.54
C CYS A 122 8.72 -14.82 6.55
N MET A 123 8.26 -13.94 5.65
CA MET A 123 8.67 -12.53 5.63
C MET A 123 8.18 -11.79 6.88
N ALA A 124 6.93 -12.02 7.32
CA ALA A 124 6.39 -11.44 8.54
C ALA A 124 7.17 -11.89 9.79
N VAL A 125 7.46 -13.19 9.90
CA VAL A 125 8.28 -13.76 11.00
C VAL A 125 9.68 -13.16 11.01
N ALA A 126 10.30 -12.99 9.85
CA ALA A 126 11.62 -12.38 9.75
C ALA A 126 11.62 -10.92 10.22
N ALA A 127 10.63 -10.12 9.81
CA ALA A 127 10.49 -8.73 10.23
C ALA A 127 10.16 -8.59 11.73
N GLU A 128 9.32 -9.47 12.28
CA GLU A 128 9.06 -9.55 13.72
C GLU A 128 10.34 -9.87 14.49
N GLY A 129 11.13 -10.84 14.03
CA GLY A 129 12.40 -11.19 14.67
C GLY A 129 13.40 -10.02 14.70
N VAL A 130 13.49 -9.23 13.63
CA VAL A 130 14.30 -8.00 13.62
C VAL A 130 13.83 -7.03 14.71
N ARG A 131 12.52 -6.77 14.80
CA ARG A 131 11.95 -5.85 15.81
C ARG A 131 12.19 -6.33 17.24
N LEU A 132 12.03 -7.63 17.50
CA LEU A 132 12.27 -8.22 18.82
C LEU A 132 13.74 -8.10 19.24
N ILE A 133 14.67 -8.41 18.33
CA ILE A 133 16.11 -8.26 18.61
C ILE A 133 16.47 -6.78 18.82
N GLU A 134 15.96 -5.87 18.01
CA GLU A 134 16.18 -4.43 18.18
C GLU A 134 15.66 -3.91 19.53
N SER A 135 14.46 -4.31 19.93
CA SER A 135 13.86 -3.94 21.21
C SER A 135 14.70 -4.47 22.39
N ALA A 136 15.08 -5.75 22.34
CA ALA A 136 15.94 -6.36 23.35
C ALA A 136 17.31 -5.67 23.47
N ARG A 137 17.88 -5.18 22.34
CA ARG A 137 19.13 -4.40 22.36
C ARG A 137 18.97 -3.04 23.02
N ARG A 138 17.83 -2.37 22.83
CA ARG A 138 17.55 -1.07 23.46
C ARG A 138 17.41 -1.21 24.97
N THR A 139 16.75 -2.28 25.45
CA THR A 139 16.57 -2.52 26.89
C THR A 139 17.84 -2.99 27.60
N LYS A 140 18.67 -3.83 26.96
CA LYS A 140 19.92 -4.37 27.55
C LYS A 140 21.10 -3.38 27.55
N GLY A 141 20.87 -2.11 27.22
CA GLY A 141 21.76 -0.95 27.38
C GLY A 141 23.27 -1.20 27.53
N ARG A 142 24.06 -0.93 26.47
CA ARG A 142 25.54 -0.76 26.41
C ARG A 142 26.48 -1.83 27.03
N GLN A 143 26.01 -2.77 27.85
CA GLN A 143 26.87 -3.45 28.84
C GLN A 143 27.73 -4.64 28.36
N LEU A 144 27.55 -5.17 27.14
CA LEU A 144 28.47 -6.21 26.63
C LEU A 144 28.89 -5.96 25.17
N PRO A 145 30.19 -5.82 24.86
CA PRO A 145 30.71 -5.70 23.50
C PRO A 145 30.49 -6.94 22.63
N ASP A 146 30.64 -8.14 23.21
CA ASP A 146 30.70 -9.40 22.44
C ASP A 146 29.34 -9.84 21.86
N LEU A 147 28.25 -9.61 22.61
CA LEU A 147 26.88 -9.91 22.16
C LEU A 147 26.44 -9.05 20.97
N ARG A 148 27.11 -7.92 20.71
CA ARG A 148 26.75 -7.02 19.60
C ARG A 148 26.95 -7.69 18.24
N SER A 149 27.95 -8.56 18.10
CA SER A 149 28.28 -9.17 16.81
C SER A 149 27.23 -10.19 16.35
N VAL A 150 26.76 -11.04 17.28
CA VAL A 150 25.78 -12.09 16.99
C VAL A 150 24.38 -11.50 16.77
N ASP A 151 23.98 -10.50 17.59
CA ASP A 151 22.73 -9.75 17.39
C ASP A 151 22.66 -9.13 15.99
N ILE A 152 23.74 -8.44 15.59
CA ILE A 152 23.85 -7.79 14.27
C ILE A 152 23.74 -8.82 13.16
N ARG A 153 24.51 -9.91 13.22
CA ARG A 153 24.45 -11.01 12.24
C ARG A 153 23.05 -11.63 12.15
N ALA A 154 22.36 -11.84 13.27
CA ALA A 154 21.00 -12.38 13.28
C ALA A 154 20.00 -11.42 12.63
N MET A 155 20.04 -10.13 12.95
CA MET A 155 19.18 -9.14 12.30
C MET A 155 19.49 -9.01 10.80
N GLU A 156 20.76 -8.99 10.41
CA GLU A 156 21.18 -8.94 9.00
C GLU A 156 20.68 -10.18 8.24
N ALA A 157 20.81 -11.37 8.81
CA ALA A 157 20.31 -12.60 8.21
C ALA A 157 18.77 -12.57 8.05
N LEU A 158 18.03 -12.11 9.06
CA LEU A 158 16.56 -11.97 8.97
C LEU A 158 16.14 -10.92 7.92
N ARG A 159 16.84 -9.78 7.86
CA ARG A 159 16.57 -8.76 6.82
C ARG A 159 16.90 -9.27 5.42
N ALA A 160 17.99 -10.03 5.26
CA ALA A 160 18.35 -10.65 3.99
C ALA A 160 17.28 -11.65 3.52
N VAL A 161 16.77 -12.49 4.43
CA VAL A 161 15.63 -13.40 4.16
C VAL A 161 14.39 -12.62 3.74
N ALA A 162 13.99 -11.61 4.51
CA ALA A 162 12.80 -10.81 4.20
C ALA A 162 12.91 -10.16 2.81
N ASN A 163 14.08 -9.59 2.48
CA ASN A 163 14.32 -8.98 1.18
C ASN A 163 14.34 -10.02 0.03
N ARG A 164 14.91 -11.20 0.25
CA ARG A 164 14.93 -12.28 -0.75
C ARG A 164 13.51 -12.80 -1.02
N ILE A 165 12.71 -12.96 0.03
CA ILE A 165 11.32 -13.39 -0.08
C ILE A 165 10.48 -12.31 -0.77
N ALA A 166 10.68 -11.04 -0.45
CA ALA A 166 10.03 -9.92 -1.14
C ALA A 166 10.35 -9.95 -2.64
N ALA A 167 11.61 -10.20 -3.03
CA ALA A 167 12.00 -10.35 -4.43
C ALA A 167 11.27 -11.54 -5.10
N ALA A 168 11.21 -12.69 -4.44
CA ALA A 168 10.52 -13.88 -4.94
C ALA A 168 9.00 -13.65 -5.11
N LEU A 169 8.38 -12.97 -4.15
CA LEU A 169 6.97 -12.58 -4.18
C LEU A 169 6.68 -11.57 -5.28
N ALA A 170 7.51 -10.54 -5.44
CA ALA A 170 7.38 -9.56 -6.53
C ALA A 170 7.47 -10.22 -7.91
N ALA A 171 8.40 -11.18 -8.07
CA ALA A 171 8.51 -11.96 -9.29
C ALA A 171 7.30 -12.88 -9.53
N ALA A 172 6.69 -13.43 -8.48
CA ALA A 172 5.44 -14.19 -8.58
C ALA A 172 4.23 -13.29 -8.89
N ALA A 173 4.24 -12.05 -8.38
CA ALA A 173 3.17 -11.08 -8.56
C ALA A 173 3.02 -10.65 -10.02
N LEU A 174 4.09 -10.66 -10.83
CA LEU A 174 4.04 -10.33 -12.27
C LEU A 174 3.01 -11.15 -13.06
N ASP A 175 2.80 -12.42 -12.69
CA ASP A 175 1.81 -13.30 -13.31
C ASP A 175 0.52 -13.42 -12.46
N GLY A 176 0.46 -12.71 -11.33
CA GLY A 176 -0.60 -12.80 -10.33
C GLY A 176 -1.88 -12.06 -10.72
N HIS A 177 -2.95 -12.36 -9.97
CA HIS A 177 -4.20 -11.60 -9.94
C HIS A 177 -4.12 -10.47 -8.89
N VAL A 178 -5.10 -9.57 -8.89
CA VAL A 178 -5.04 -8.31 -8.12
C VAL A 178 -4.92 -8.52 -6.61
N GLU A 179 -5.59 -9.54 -6.07
CA GLU A 179 -5.54 -9.91 -4.65
C GLU A 179 -4.12 -10.32 -4.25
N LEU A 180 -3.46 -11.16 -5.05
CA LEU A 180 -2.10 -11.60 -4.76
C LEU A 180 -1.12 -10.41 -4.79
N VAL A 181 -1.20 -9.54 -5.81
CA VAL A 181 -0.32 -8.38 -5.89
C VAL A 181 -0.54 -7.43 -4.71
N ALA A 182 -1.80 -7.25 -4.29
CA ALA A 182 -2.13 -6.46 -3.11
C ALA A 182 -1.59 -7.09 -1.81
N GLU A 183 -1.72 -8.41 -1.64
CA GLU A 183 -1.16 -9.14 -0.49
C GLU A 183 0.36 -9.02 -0.42
N VAL A 184 1.04 -9.12 -1.56
CA VAL A 184 2.50 -8.93 -1.64
C VAL A 184 2.91 -7.52 -1.19
N LEU A 185 2.23 -6.47 -1.68
CA LEU A 185 2.48 -5.10 -1.25
C LEU A 185 2.20 -4.89 0.25
N VAL A 186 1.09 -5.42 0.75
CA VAL A 186 0.73 -5.36 2.18
C VAL A 186 1.79 -6.05 3.04
N ALA A 187 2.25 -7.23 2.62
CA ALA A 187 3.25 -7.99 3.33
C ALA A 187 4.61 -7.27 3.33
N MET A 188 5.03 -6.69 2.20
CA MET A 188 6.25 -5.86 2.13
C MET A 188 6.15 -4.63 3.04
N ALA A 189 5.02 -3.95 3.02
CA ALA A 189 4.75 -2.78 3.87
C ALA A 189 4.79 -3.14 5.36
N GLY A 190 4.12 -4.23 5.77
CA GLY A 190 4.10 -4.69 7.16
C GLY A 190 5.45 -5.19 7.66
N ALA A 191 6.28 -5.72 6.76
CA ALA A 191 7.65 -6.13 7.05
C ALA A 191 8.67 -4.99 6.94
N SER A 192 8.25 -3.77 6.58
CA SER A 192 9.14 -2.63 6.28
C SER A 192 10.29 -3.02 5.36
N THR A 193 10.01 -3.85 4.36
CA THR A 193 11.00 -4.36 3.40
C THR A 193 10.57 -4.03 1.99
N GLY A 194 11.47 -4.26 1.04
CA GLY A 194 11.24 -4.00 -0.38
C GLY A 194 12.18 -2.94 -0.93
N ARG A 195 12.48 -3.10 -2.22
CA ARG A 195 13.24 -2.16 -3.04
C ARG A 195 12.31 -1.49 -4.03
N GLN A 196 12.74 -0.36 -4.59
CA GLN A 196 11.95 0.37 -5.57
C GLN A 196 11.58 -0.53 -6.76
N GLU A 197 12.52 -1.34 -7.25
CA GLU A 197 12.27 -2.25 -8.38
C GLU A 197 11.11 -3.24 -8.12
N TYR A 198 10.92 -3.68 -6.87
CA TYR A 198 9.84 -4.63 -6.52
C TYR A 198 8.48 -3.94 -6.52
N ILE A 199 8.45 -2.69 -6.07
CA ILE A 199 7.25 -1.86 -6.07
C ILE A 199 6.90 -1.43 -7.49
N ASP A 200 7.89 -1.11 -8.31
CA ASP A 200 7.71 -0.84 -9.75
C ASP A 200 7.07 -2.04 -10.45
N ALA A 201 7.56 -3.25 -10.18
CA ALA A 201 6.99 -4.49 -10.73
C ALA A 201 5.52 -4.68 -10.30
N CYS A 202 5.21 -4.50 -9.01
CA CYS A 202 3.84 -4.62 -8.50
C CYS A 202 2.91 -3.54 -9.06
N CYS A 203 3.36 -2.28 -9.12
CA CYS A 203 2.57 -1.16 -9.67
C CYS A 203 2.33 -1.33 -11.17
N GLY A 204 3.35 -1.77 -11.92
CA GLY A 204 3.23 -2.10 -13.34
C GLY A 204 2.17 -3.18 -13.57
N ARG A 205 2.21 -4.26 -12.79
CA ARG A 205 1.20 -5.32 -12.89
C ARG A 205 -0.20 -4.86 -12.50
N LEU A 206 -0.34 -4.09 -11.42
CA LEU A 206 -1.64 -3.52 -11.03
C LEU A 206 -2.19 -2.61 -12.12
N LEU A 207 -1.36 -1.79 -12.76
CA LEU A 207 -1.77 -0.97 -13.88
C LEU A 207 -2.31 -1.81 -15.03
N GLU A 208 -1.61 -2.88 -15.42
CA GLU A 208 -2.08 -3.80 -16.47
C GLU A 208 -3.43 -4.43 -16.12
N LEU A 209 -3.58 -4.96 -14.90
CA LEU A 209 -4.82 -5.58 -14.43
C LEU A 209 -5.99 -4.58 -14.43
N LEU A 210 -5.77 -3.36 -13.93
CA LEU A 210 -6.79 -2.31 -13.86
C LEU A 210 -7.14 -1.77 -15.25
N ALA A 211 -6.16 -1.63 -16.15
CA ALA A 211 -6.38 -1.24 -17.54
C ALA A 211 -7.15 -2.32 -18.32
N GLY A 212 -6.92 -3.60 -17.99
CA GLY A 212 -7.69 -4.74 -18.50
C GLY A 212 -9.11 -4.86 -17.95
N GLY A 213 -9.56 -3.92 -17.11
CA GLY A 213 -10.93 -3.89 -16.58
C GLY A 213 -11.15 -4.77 -15.34
N THR A 214 -10.08 -5.29 -14.72
CA THR A 214 -10.18 -6.01 -13.44
C THR A 214 -10.80 -5.10 -12.40
N ARG A 215 -11.86 -5.59 -11.74
CA ARG A 215 -12.52 -4.87 -10.65
C ARG A 215 -11.74 -5.08 -9.36
N ILE A 216 -11.64 -4.04 -8.55
CA ILE A 216 -11.11 -4.11 -7.18
C ILE A 216 -12.25 -3.81 -6.21
N THR A 217 -12.25 -4.47 -5.06
CA THR A 217 -13.19 -4.21 -3.97
C THR A 217 -12.70 -3.05 -3.10
N ALA A 218 -13.60 -2.46 -2.30
CA ALA A 218 -13.27 -1.44 -1.31
C ALA A 218 -12.13 -1.89 -0.38
N SER A 219 -12.23 -3.10 0.17
CA SER A 219 -11.21 -3.65 1.05
C SER A 219 -9.83 -3.81 0.42
N ILE A 220 -9.75 -4.28 -0.83
CA ILE A 220 -8.48 -4.36 -1.56
C ILE A 220 -7.92 -2.95 -1.79
N ALA A 221 -8.76 -2.00 -2.18
CA ALA A 221 -8.35 -0.61 -2.40
C ALA A 221 -7.83 0.04 -1.11
N ALA A 222 -8.50 -0.14 0.02
CA ALA A 222 -8.07 0.37 1.32
C ALA A 222 -6.73 -0.24 1.76
N ARG A 223 -6.57 -1.57 1.63
CA ARG A 223 -5.31 -2.27 1.92
C ARG A 223 -4.15 -1.78 1.03
N LEU A 224 -4.40 -1.60 -0.27
CA LEU A 224 -3.39 -1.07 -1.21
C LEU A 224 -2.98 0.35 -0.83
N ALA A 225 -3.94 1.24 -0.57
CA ALA A 225 -3.68 2.60 -0.12
C ALA A 225 -2.84 2.61 1.16
N GLY A 226 -3.23 1.81 2.16
CA GLY A 226 -2.47 1.67 3.40
C GLY A 226 -1.07 1.12 3.20
N ALA A 227 -0.91 0.10 2.35
CA ALA A 227 0.40 -0.47 2.03
C ALA A 227 1.32 0.52 1.33
N ILE A 228 0.82 1.25 0.33
CA ILE A 228 1.57 2.31 -0.38
C ILE A 228 1.99 3.41 0.59
N GLY A 229 1.04 3.88 1.42
CA GLY A 229 1.31 4.90 2.42
C GLY A 229 2.37 4.47 3.43
N ARG A 230 2.28 3.23 3.94
CA ARG A 230 3.29 2.67 4.85
C ARG A 230 4.65 2.55 4.17
N LEU A 231 4.71 2.01 2.96
CA LEU A 231 5.96 1.87 2.22
C LEU A 231 6.68 3.21 2.02
N GLN A 232 5.93 4.28 1.79
CA GLN A 232 6.52 5.61 1.62
C GLN A 232 7.05 6.22 2.93
N THR A 233 6.40 5.96 4.07
CA THR A 233 6.77 6.58 5.36
C THR A 233 7.78 5.77 6.14
N THR A 234 7.69 4.44 6.06
CA THR A 234 8.44 3.50 6.89
C THR A 234 9.01 2.33 6.11
N GLY A 235 8.71 2.22 4.81
CA GLY A 235 9.22 1.15 3.97
C GLY A 235 10.64 1.44 3.49
N GLY A 236 11.39 0.36 3.27
CA GLY A 236 12.73 0.48 2.72
C GLY A 236 13.71 -0.53 3.27
N PHE A 237 14.31 -1.30 2.38
CA PHE A 237 15.59 -1.92 2.69
C PHE A 237 16.67 -0.82 2.75
N GLU A 238 17.56 -0.87 3.76
CA GLU A 238 18.71 0.05 3.90
C GLU A 238 18.37 1.56 4.01
N GLY A 239 17.16 1.89 4.45
CA GLY A 239 16.76 3.30 4.67
C GLY A 239 16.37 4.06 3.38
N CYS A 240 16.27 3.37 2.24
CA CYS A 240 15.69 3.94 1.04
C CYS A 240 14.16 3.92 1.14
N LEU A 241 13.49 5.07 1.05
CA LEU A 241 12.03 5.15 1.03
C LEU A 241 11.51 4.90 -0.39
N PRO A 242 10.94 3.73 -0.69
CA PRO A 242 10.39 3.52 -2.01
C PRO A 242 9.07 4.29 -2.18
N SER A 243 8.80 4.67 -3.42
CA SER A 243 7.64 5.48 -3.76
C SER A 243 6.86 4.87 -4.91
N ALA A 244 5.54 4.73 -4.73
CA ALA A 244 4.63 4.45 -5.82
C ALA A 244 4.47 5.65 -6.78
N GLY A 245 5.04 6.82 -6.46
CA GLY A 245 5.13 7.97 -7.36
C GLY A 245 6.39 7.98 -8.25
N ALA A 246 7.33 7.06 -8.04
CA ALA A 246 8.58 7.02 -8.79
C ALA A 246 8.37 6.46 -10.21
N GLY A 247 8.79 7.21 -11.23
CA GLY A 247 8.73 6.79 -12.62
C GLY A 247 7.34 6.88 -13.27
N GLY A 248 7.31 6.94 -14.61
CA GLY A 248 6.08 7.18 -15.36
C GLY A 248 5.05 6.05 -15.29
N ALA A 249 5.47 4.80 -15.11
CA ALA A 249 4.54 3.66 -14.97
C ALA A 249 3.76 3.74 -13.65
N ASN A 250 4.46 4.02 -12.54
CA ASN A 250 3.80 4.06 -11.24
C ASN A 250 2.90 5.30 -11.11
N GLN A 251 3.28 6.44 -11.71
CA GLN A 251 2.39 7.61 -11.79
C GLN A 251 1.09 7.30 -12.56
N ARG A 252 1.17 6.56 -13.66
CA ARG A 252 -0.03 6.10 -14.38
C ARG A 252 -0.87 5.14 -13.54
N PHE A 253 -0.23 4.19 -12.86
CA PHE A 253 -0.90 3.32 -11.89
C PHE A 253 -1.66 4.16 -10.85
N LEU A 254 -0.98 5.09 -10.17
CA LEU A 254 -1.59 5.93 -9.13
C LEU A 254 -2.75 6.76 -9.68
N ALA A 255 -2.63 7.34 -10.88
CA ALA A 255 -3.72 8.08 -11.49
C ALA A 255 -4.98 7.22 -11.69
N VAL A 256 -4.82 6.01 -12.24
CA VAL A 256 -5.93 5.06 -12.44
C VAL A 256 -6.48 4.57 -11.09
N PHE A 257 -5.58 4.22 -10.17
CA PHE A 257 -5.95 3.71 -8.86
C PHE A 257 -6.71 4.74 -8.02
N LYS A 258 -6.27 6.00 -7.99
CA LYS A 258 -6.95 7.09 -7.26
C LYS A 258 -8.41 7.27 -7.71
N VAL A 259 -8.66 7.25 -9.02
CA VAL A 259 -10.03 7.35 -9.55
C VAL A 259 -10.88 6.17 -9.07
N ARG A 260 -10.34 4.95 -9.10
CA ARG A 260 -11.04 3.75 -8.61
C ARG A 260 -11.28 3.80 -7.11
N PHE A 261 -10.24 4.11 -6.34
CA PHE A 261 -10.28 4.27 -4.89
C PHE A 261 -11.38 5.27 -4.49
N PHE A 262 -11.41 6.44 -5.11
CA PHE A 262 -12.40 7.48 -4.83
C PHE A 262 -13.84 7.04 -5.10
N ASN A 263 -14.05 6.27 -6.17
CA ASN A 263 -15.37 5.73 -6.51
C ASN A 263 -15.83 4.65 -5.54
N LEU A 264 -14.91 3.99 -4.83
CA LEU A 264 -15.20 2.94 -3.85
C LEU A 264 -15.42 3.47 -2.43
N ILE A 265 -15.08 4.73 -2.13
CA ILE A 265 -15.26 5.30 -0.78
C ILE A 265 -16.67 5.07 -0.21
N PRO A 266 -17.78 5.27 -0.97
CA PRO A 266 -19.12 5.01 -0.43
C PRO A 266 -19.35 3.58 0.03
N ASP A 267 -18.62 2.62 -0.52
CA ASP A 267 -18.74 1.19 -0.21
C ASP A 267 -17.81 0.77 0.94
N PHE A 268 -17.03 1.68 1.51
CA PHE A 268 -16.13 1.36 2.63
C PHE A 268 -16.94 0.99 3.87
N LEU A 269 -16.44 -0.01 4.59
CA LEU A 269 -16.87 -0.42 5.93
C LEU A 269 -15.83 0.02 6.97
N GLU A 270 -16.13 -0.14 8.25
CA GLU A 270 -15.27 0.29 9.37
C GLU A 270 -13.86 -0.32 9.29
N ASP A 271 -13.76 -1.61 9.00
CA ASP A 271 -12.48 -2.33 8.90
C ASP A 271 -11.60 -1.80 7.75
N ASP A 272 -12.21 -1.27 6.68
CA ASP A 272 -11.47 -0.70 5.56
C ASP A 272 -10.70 0.55 5.98
N PHE A 273 -11.28 1.37 6.88
CA PHE A 273 -10.58 2.52 7.45
C PHE A 273 -9.40 2.10 8.32
N GLY A 274 -9.52 0.98 9.03
CA GLY A 274 -8.42 0.40 9.80
C GLY A 274 -7.21 -0.02 8.96
N ALA A 275 -7.43 -0.35 7.69
CA ALA A 275 -6.35 -0.77 6.78
C ALA A 275 -5.53 0.41 6.23
N LEU A 276 -6.07 1.63 6.30
CA LEU A 276 -5.50 2.85 5.74
C LEU A 276 -4.19 3.28 6.42
N HIS A 277 -3.52 4.27 5.83
CA HIS A 277 -2.31 4.88 6.39
C HIS A 277 -2.23 6.36 6.02
N THR A 278 -1.92 7.23 6.99
CA THR A 278 -1.86 8.69 6.81
C THR A 278 -0.88 9.11 5.70
N GLY A 279 0.24 8.39 5.56
CA GLY A 279 1.24 8.65 4.51
C GLY A 279 0.69 8.62 3.08
N PHE A 280 -0.32 7.78 2.81
CA PHE A 280 -0.94 7.75 1.48
C PHE A 280 -1.74 9.01 1.20
N PHE A 281 -2.49 9.49 2.19
CA PHE A 281 -3.28 10.71 2.05
C PHE A 281 -2.39 11.94 1.96
N ALA A 282 -1.32 11.96 2.75
CA ALA A 282 -0.40 13.09 2.80
C ALA A 282 0.26 13.36 1.46
N GLU A 283 0.58 12.32 0.70
CA GLU A 283 1.26 12.42 -0.60
C GLU A 283 0.28 12.46 -1.78
N TYR A 284 -0.71 11.58 -1.79
CA TYR A 284 -1.44 11.27 -3.02
C TYR A 284 -2.88 11.79 -3.05
N MET A 285 -3.42 12.35 -1.97
CA MET A 285 -4.82 12.78 -1.92
C MET A 285 -4.99 14.29 -1.79
N GLY A 286 -5.99 14.81 -2.51
CA GLY A 286 -6.38 16.21 -2.45
C GLY A 286 -7.45 16.48 -1.40
N GLU A 287 -7.77 17.77 -1.23
CA GLU A 287 -8.82 18.26 -0.32
C GLU A 287 -10.18 17.57 -0.57
N ALA A 288 -10.55 17.39 -1.84
CA ALA A 288 -11.86 16.87 -2.22
C ALA A 288 -12.02 15.39 -1.84
N GLU A 289 -10.98 14.58 -2.06
CA GLU A 289 -10.94 13.17 -1.71
C GLU A 289 -10.96 12.98 -0.19
N LEU A 290 -10.15 13.77 0.53
CA LEU A 290 -10.08 13.71 1.99
C LEU A 290 -11.41 14.11 2.63
N ARG A 291 -12.08 15.15 2.11
CA ARG A 291 -13.44 15.53 2.55
C ARG A 291 -14.45 14.40 2.36
N ARG A 292 -14.42 13.68 1.23
CA ARG A 292 -15.34 12.57 0.97
C ARG A 292 -15.06 11.39 1.91
N LEU A 293 -13.78 11.09 2.15
CA LEU A 293 -13.37 10.05 3.09
C LEU A 293 -13.86 10.36 4.52
N LEU A 294 -13.63 11.59 5.00
CA LEU A 294 -14.07 12.03 6.33
C LEU A 294 -15.59 12.01 6.46
N TYR A 295 -16.32 12.40 5.41
CA TYR A 295 -17.78 12.31 5.41
C TYR A 295 -18.25 10.86 5.55
N ARG A 296 -17.66 9.93 4.79
CA ARG A 296 -17.99 8.51 4.90
C ARG A 296 -17.64 7.94 6.28
N ALA A 297 -16.48 8.32 6.84
CA ALA A 297 -16.08 7.91 8.19
C ALA A 297 -17.09 8.42 9.24
N ALA A 298 -17.62 9.63 9.06
CA ALA A 298 -18.63 10.21 9.92
C ALA A 298 -19.98 9.49 9.84
N GLU A 299 -20.41 9.06 8.65
CA GLU A 299 -21.63 8.23 8.48
C GLU A 299 -21.55 6.94 9.28
N LEU A 300 -20.37 6.30 9.30
CA LEU A 300 -20.11 5.06 10.04
C LEU A 300 -19.66 5.29 11.49
N ARG A 301 -19.38 6.53 11.87
CA ARG A 301 -18.76 6.92 13.16
C ARG A 301 -17.52 6.09 13.52
N VAL A 302 -16.66 5.83 12.54
CA VAL A 302 -15.44 5.02 12.70
C VAL A 302 -14.56 5.56 13.83
N GLY A 303 -14.09 4.70 14.73
CA GLY A 303 -13.25 5.09 15.88
C GLY A 303 -14.04 5.57 17.09
N LEU A 304 -15.30 5.97 16.93
CA LEU A 304 -16.12 6.51 18.02
C LEU A 304 -17.14 5.50 18.58
N LEU A 305 -17.49 4.47 17.80
CA LEU A 305 -18.35 3.38 18.26
C LEU A 305 -17.52 2.26 18.91
N PRO A 306 -18.04 1.57 19.94
CA PRO A 306 -17.33 0.48 20.62
C PRO A 306 -16.77 -0.60 19.67
N GLY A 307 -17.49 -0.94 18.61
CA GLY A 307 -17.04 -1.93 17.62
C GLY A 307 -15.92 -1.46 16.68
N SER A 308 -15.57 -0.18 16.70
CA SER A 308 -14.59 0.44 15.79
C SER A 308 -13.50 1.24 16.52
N GLN A 309 -13.45 1.19 17.86
CA GLN A 309 -12.51 1.97 18.68
C GLN A 309 -11.04 1.70 18.34
N GLN A 310 -10.71 0.47 17.93
CA GLN A 310 -9.38 0.10 17.43
C GLN A 310 -8.90 0.94 16.23
N HIS A 311 -9.80 1.68 15.56
CA HIS A 311 -9.50 2.57 14.44
C HIS A 311 -9.42 4.06 14.85
N LEU A 312 -9.58 4.38 16.14
CA LEU A 312 -9.57 5.77 16.62
C LEU A 312 -8.26 6.47 16.27
N SER A 313 -7.12 5.84 16.55
CA SER A 313 -5.79 6.44 16.32
C SER A 313 -5.55 6.78 14.84
N ILE A 314 -5.94 5.89 13.91
CA ILE A 314 -5.77 6.17 12.47
C ILE A 314 -6.71 7.30 12.03
N MET A 315 -7.94 7.36 12.55
CA MET A 315 -8.88 8.42 12.20
C MET A 315 -8.47 9.79 12.75
N GLN A 316 -7.93 9.84 13.98
CA GLN A 316 -7.31 11.04 14.54
C GLN A 316 -6.14 11.50 13.66
N GLY A 317 -5.25 10.59 13.25
CA GLY A 317 -4.14 10.93 12.37
C GLY A 317 -4.57 11.47 11.00
N ILE A 318 -5.67 10.96 10.43
CA ILE A 318 -6.25 11.49 9.17
C ILE A 318 -6.88 12.87 9.39
N GLU A 319 -7.53 13.09 10.52
CA GLU A 319 -8.13 14.37 10.91
C GLU A 319 -7.06 15.45 11.12
N ASP A 320 -6.01 15.14 11.88
CA ASP A 320 -4.86 16.01 12.13
C ASP A 320 -4.14 16.37 10.81
N LEU A 321 -3.98 15.38 9.93
CA LEU A 321 -3.44 15.59 8.60
C LEU A 321 -4.31 16.56 7.79
N ALA A 322 -5.63 16.38 7.83
CA ALA A 322 -6.57 17.25 7.12
C ALA A 322 -6.46 18.70 7.59
N ARG A 323 -6.39 18.93 8.92
CA ARG A 323 -6.20 20.28 9.49
C ARG A 323 -4.87 20.90 9.12
N THR A 324 -3.81 20.09 9.12
CA THR A 324 -2.45 20.56 8.85
C THR A 324 -2.27 20.93 7.38
N GLN A 325 -2.77 20.10 6.45
CA GLN A 325 -2.61 20.33 5.01
C GLN A 325 -3.66 21.29 4.44
N TYR A 326 -4.88 21.27 4.99
CA TYR A 326 -6.02 22.02 4.49
C TYR A 326 -6.80 22.68 5.65
N PRO A 327 -6.31 23.80 6.22
CA PRO A 327 -6.86 24.39 7.45
C PRO A 327 -8.38 24.68 7.41
N ASP A 328 -8.91 25.04 6.24
CA ASP A 328 -10.34 25.35 6.06
C ASP A 328 -11.21 24.14 5.69
N LEU A 329 -10.61 22.95 5.48
CA LEU A 329 -11.32 21.76 4.99
C LEU A 329 -12.44 21.38 5.94
N ILE A 330 -12.15 21.27 7.24
CA ILE A 330 -13.13 20.82 8.24
C ILE A 330 -14.33 21.75 8.25
N ALA A 331 -14.13 23.06 8.30
CA ALA A 331 -15.21 24.06 8.27
C ALA A 331 -16.06 24.01 6.99
N ARG A 332 -15.50 23.54 5.87
CA ARG A 332 -16.18 23.41 4.57
C ARG A 332 -16.80 22.02 4.33
N THR A 333 -16.65 21.09 5.27
CA THR A 333 -17.33 19.79 5.20
C THR A 333 -18.80 19.89 5.66
N PRO A 334 -19.67 18.94 5.32
CA PRO A 334 -21.03 18.90 5.88
C PRO A 334 -21.03 18.80 7.41
N GLU A 335 -22.08 19.29 8.06
CA GLU A 335 -22.19 19.36 9.53
C GLU A 335 -21.92 18.02 10.24
N LEU A 336 -22.35 16.90 9.63
CA LEU A 336 -22.08 15.56 10.14
C LEU A 336 -20.57 15.29 10.29
N ALA A 337 -19.77 15.63 9.27
CA ALA A 337 -18.32 15.45 9.30
C ALA A 337 -17.65 16.44 10.26
N GLN A 338 -18.15 17.68 10.35
CA GLN A 338 -17.66 18.66 11.32
C GLN A 338 -17.78 18.16 12.76
N ARG A 339 -18.96 17.67 13.12
CA ARG A 339 -19.24 17.12 14.46
C ARG A 339 -18.37 15.88 14.73
N TYR A 340 -18.27 14.99 13.75
CA TYR A 340 -17.41 13.80 13.84
C TYR A 340 -15.94 14.16 14.09
N CYS A 341 -15.37 15.10 13.34
CA CYS A 341 -13.99 15.55 13.56
C CYS A 341 -13.80 16.22 14.93
N ALA A 342 -14.78 16.99 15.41
CA ALA A 342 -14.73 17.56 16.76
C ALA A 342 -14.76 16.46 17.85
N GLU A 343 -15.57 15.41 17.67
CA GLU A 343 -15.61 14.26 18.58
C GLU A 343 -14.29 13.47 18.53
N LEU A 344 -13.70 13.23 17.35
CA LEU A 344 -12.39 12.58 17.22
C LEU A 344 -11.29 13.33 17.96
N ALA A 345 -11.24 14.66 17.82
CA ALA A 345 -10.24 15.49 18.50
C ALA A 345 -10.43 15.53 20.02
N ALA A 346 -11.66 15.35 20.52
CA ALA A 346 -11.97 15.31 21.94
C ALA A 346 -11.80 13.91 22.56
N ALA A 347 -11.80 12.85 21.74
CA ALA A 347 -11.66 11.48 22.20
C ALA A 347 -10.24 11.23 22.74
N ALA A 348 -10.14 10.70 23.96
CA ALA A 348 -8.86 10.25 24.48
C ALA A 348 -8.40 9.01 23.69
N PRO A 349 -7.14 8.93 23.28
CA PRO A 349 -6.61 7.66 22.80
C PRO A 349 -6.73 6.64 23.94
N ASP A 350 -7.25 5.46 23.64
CA ASP A 350 -7.28 4.37 24.62
C ASP A 350 -5.86 4.19 25.17
N ALA A 351 -5.72 4.20 26.50
CA ALA A 351 -4.45 3.94 27.15
C ALA A 351 -4.13 2.45 26.96
N GLU A 352 -3.45 2.11 25.86
CA GLU A 352 -2.90 0.77 25.60
C GLU A 352 -1.84 0.34 26.63
#